data_AF-A0A511J6F1-F1
#
_entry.id   AF-A0A511J6F1-F1
#
_cell.length_a   1.000
_cell.length_b   1.000
_cell.length_c   1.000
_cell.angle_alpha   90.00
_cell.angle_beta   90.00
_cell.angle_gamma   90.00
#
_symmetry.space_group_name_H-M   'P 1'
#
loop_
_entity.id
_entity.type
_entity.pdbx_description
1 polymer ?
#
loop_
_entity_poly.entity_id
_entity_poly.type
_entity_poly.pdbx_seq_one_letter_code
_entity_poly.pdbx_strand_id
1 'polypeptide(L)'
;MPEPGTARSVAFMCRNITTLRGLEPPASAEEIEAAARQYVRKVTGVTSVSDATREAFERAVAAVAAVTTTVLDELPARRNPPATVPPLRRPDVQERIAARMAAREEHERAHELGLAHTHDEDGAMLAAP
;
A
#
# COMPACT_ATOMS: atom_id res chain seq x y z
N MET A 1 -14.32 36.53 -4.12
CA MET A 1 -13.38 35.68 -4.87
C MET A 1 -12.87 34.63 -3.89
N PRO A 2 -13.45 33.42 -3.84
CA PRO A 2 -12.98 32.37 -2.94
C PRO A 2 -11.79 31.60 -3.53
N GLU A 3 -10.84 31.28 -2.65
CA GLU A 3 -9.52 30.67 -2.87
C GLU A 3 -9.59 29.26 -3.52
N PRO A 4 -8.56 28.85 -4.30
CA PRO A 4 -8.51 27.54 -4.93
C PRO A 4 -8.32 26.44 -3.88
N GLY A 5 -9.35 25.60 -3.76
CA GLY A 5 -9.38 24.46 -2.85
C GLY A 5 -8.23 23.48 -3.09
N THR A 6 -7.58 23.11 -1.99
CA THR A 6 -6.71 21.94 -1.83
C THR A 6 -7.20 20.80 -2.71
N ALA A 7 -6.42 20.46 -3.74
CA ALA A 7 -6.64 19.29 -4.55
C ALA A 7 -6.56 18.06 -3.63
N ARG A 8 -7.72 17.61 -3.14
CA ARG A 8 -7.83 16.34 -2.42
C ARG A 8 -7.25 15.27 -3.35
N SER A 9 -6.13 14.72 -2.91
CA SER A 9 -5.40 13.62 -3.54
C SER A 9 -6.36 12.70 -4.29
N VAL A 10 -6.17 12.62 -5.61
CA VAL A 10 -6.80 11.65 -6.51
C VAL A 10 -6.20 10.25 -6.22
N ALA A 11 -6.16 9.84 -4.95
CA ALA A 11 -5.99 8.46 -4.52
C ALA A 11 -7.28 7.64 -4.73
N PHE A 12 -8.33 8.28 -5.28
CA PHE A 12 -9.52 7.65 -5.83
C PHE A 12 -9.20 6.96 -7.16
N MET A 13 -8.45 5.87 -7.09
CA MET A 13 -8.73 4.75 -7.96
C MET A 13 -8.92 3.52 -7.09
N CYS A 14 -10.12 2.95 -7.14
CA CYS A 14 -10.41 1.61 -6.66
C CYS A 14 -9.32 0.66 -7.17
N ARG A 15 -8.33 0.33 -6.34
CA ARG A 15 -7.33 -0.68 -6.69
C ARG A 15 -8.06 -2.01 -6.72
N ASN A 16 -8.00 -2.68 -7.85
CA ASN A 16 -8.52 -4.03 -7.99
C ASN A 16 -7.89 -4.88 -6.89
N ILE A 17 -8.72 -5.55 -6.08
CA ILE A 17 -8.24 -6.47 -5.05
C ILE A 17 -7.49 -7.57 -5.79
N THR A 18 -6.18 -7.65 -5.53
CA THR A 18 -5.30 -8.55 -6.25
C THR A 18 -5.71 -9.99 -5.99
N THR A 19 -5.85 -10.79 -7.06
CA THR A 19 -6.09 -12.23 -6.93
C THR A 19 -4.81 -12.93 -6.52
N LEU A 20 -4.80 -13.53 -5.33
CA LEU A 20 -3.61 -14.15 -4.73
C LEU A 20 -3.43 -15.64 -5.05
N ARG A 21 -4.50 -16.34 -5.46
CA ARG A 21 -4.44 -17.78 -5.76
C ARG A 21 -3.73 -18.07 -7.09
N GLY A 22 -2.75 -18.98 -7.04
CA GLY A 22 -2.01 -19.45 -8.23
C GLY A 22 -0.86 -18.53 -8.64
N LEU A 23 -0.39 -17.67 -7.73
CA LEU A 23 0.84 -16.91 -7.89
C LEU A 23 2.06 -17.80 -7.68
N GLU A 24 3.13 -17.55 -8.45
CA GLU A 24 4.44 -18.17 -8.28
C GLU A 24 5.50 -17.07 -8.12
N PRO A 25 6.21 -16.97 -6.99
CA PRO A 25 6.05 -17.73 -5.74
C PRO A 25 4.66 -17.54 -5.08
N PRO A 26 4.21 -18.39 -4.12
CA PRO A 26 2.92 -18.20 -3.44
C PRO A 26 2.80 -16.81 -2.80
N ALA A 27 1.57 -16.36 -2.58
CA ALA A 27 1.30 -15.03 -2.02
C ALA A 27 1.98 -14.86 -0.65
N SER A 28 2.70 -13.76 -0.46
CA SER A 28 3.31 -13.47 0.84
C SER A 28 2.27 -12.98 1.85
N ALA A 29 2.61 -13.04 3.13
CA ALA A 29 1.77 -12.49 4.20
C ALA A 29 1.47 -10.99 4.00
N GLU A 30 2.45 -10.24 3.50
CA GLU A 30 2.31 -8.81 3.19
C GLU A 30 1.33 -8.55 2.05
N GLU A 31 1.33 -9.40 1.00
CA GLU A 31 0.38 -9.30 -0.10
C GLU A 31 -1.05 -9.64 0.36
N ILE A 32 -1.18 -10.63 1.25
CA ILE A 32 -2.46 -11.00 1.87
C ILE A 32 -2.98 -9.86 2.75
N GLU A 33 -2.13 -9.27 3.59
CA GLU A 33 -2.51 -8.14 4.44
C GLU A 33 -2.89 -6.91 3.58
N ALA A 34 -2.12 -6.62 2.53
CA ALA A 34 -2.42 -5.53 1.61
C ALA A 34 -3.76 -5.73 0.87
N ALA A 35 -4.09 -6.98 0.50
CA ALA A 35 -5.39 -7.32 -0.09
C ALA A 35 -6.53 -7.17 0.94
N ALA A 36 -6.33 -7.67 2.15
CA ALA A 36 -7.28 -7.54 3.26
C ALA A 36 -7.57 -6.07 3.59
N ARG A 37 -6.54 -5.24 3.66
CA ARG A 37 -6.66 -3.79 3.88
C ARG A 37 -7.46 -3.09 2.80
N GLN A 38 -7.26 -3.47 1.54
CA GLN A 38 -8.06 -2.95 0.43
C GLN A 38 -9.52 -3.40 0.52
N TYR A 39 -9.77 -4.66 0.86
CA TYR A 39 -11.13 -5.17 1.11
C TYR A 39 -11.84 -4.37 2.21
N VAL A 40 -11.20 -4.21 3.38
CA VAL A 40 -11.80 -3.49 4.52
C VAL A 40 -12.10 -2.03 4.15
N ARG A 41 -11.19 -1.33 3.47
CA ARG A 41 -11.47 0.04 2.97
C ARG A 41 -12.65 0.07 2.02
N LYS A 42 -12.69 -0.89 1.09
CA LYS A 42 -13.73 -0.96 0.05
C LYS A 42 -15.10 -1.20 0.64
N VAL A 43 -15.21 -2.07 1.66
CA VAL A 43 -16.48 -2.43 2.28
C VAL A 43 -16.94 -1.38 3.30
N THR A 44 -16.02 -0.82 4.09
CA THR A 44 -16.37 0.14 5.15
C THR A 44 -16.48 1.58 4.67
N GLY A 45 -15.91 1.93 3.52
CA GLY A 45 -15.84 3.31 3.04
C GLY A 45 -14.85 4.19 3.82
N VAL A 46 -14.09 3.63 4.76
CA VAL A 46 -13.06 4.34 5.54
C VAL A 46 -11.86 4.63 4.62
N THR A 47 -11.79 5.87 4.12
CA THR A 47 -10.72 6.33 3.24
C THR A 47 -9.54 6.91 4.03
N SER A 48 -9.79 7.48 5.21
CA SER A 48 -8.80 7.98 6.14
C SER A 48 -8.98 7.30 7.49
N VAL A 49 -7.90 6.68 8.00
CA VAL A 49 -7.91 6.01 9.30
C VAL A 49 -7.69 7.07 10.38
N SER A 50 -8.78 7.48 11.02
CA SER A 50 -8.74 8.33 12.21
C SER A 50 -8.51 7.51 13.47
N ASP A 51 -8.13 8.14 14.58
CA ASP A 51 -7.93 7.43 15.85
C ASP A 51 -9.20 6.70 16.31
N ALA A 52 -10.38 7.26 16.00
CA ALA A 52 -11.67 6.63 16.29
C ALA A 52 -11.94 5.35 15.48
N THR A 53 -11.33 5.21 14.30
CA THR A 53 -11.56 4.06 13.39
C THR A 53 -10.40 3.09 13.34
N ARG A 54 -9.20 3.51 13.75
CA ARG A 54 -7.94 2.76 13.67
C ARG A 54 -8.05 1.38 14.27
N GLU A 55 -8.51 1.28 15.51
CA GLU A 55 -8.51 0.01 16.22
C GLU A 55 -9.45 -1.02 15.56
N ALA A 56 -10.68 -0.61 15.23
CA ALA A 56 -11.64 -1.47 14.55
C ALA A 56 -11.16 -1.84 13.13
N PHE A 57 -10.55 -0.90 12.43
CA PHE A 57 -10.02 -1.09 11.08
C PHE A 57 -8.87 -2.11 11.09
N GLU A 58 -7.86 -1.95 11.93
CA GLU A 58 -6.71 -2.87 12.00
C GLU A 58 -7.14 -4.27 12.45
N ARG A 59 -8.06 -4.39 13.42
CA ARG A 59 -8.62 -5.71 13.81
C ARG A 59 -9.33 -6.39 12.65
N ALA A 60 -10.11 -5.65 11.88
CA ALA A 60 -10.80 -6.21 10.71
C ALA A 60 -9.81 -6.66 9.63
N VAL A 61 -8.74 -5.89 9.39
CA VAL A 61 -7.68 -6.26 8.45
C VAL A 61 -7.00 -7.56 8.88
N ALA A 62 -6.62 -7.67 10.15
CA ALA A 62 -5.98 -8.88 10.68
C ALA A 62 -6.89 -10.12 10.56
N ALA A 63 -8.18 -9.98 10.88
CA ALA A 63 -9.13 -11.08 10.75
C ALA A 63 -9.32 -11.53 9.30
N VAL A 64 -9.46 -10.58 8.37
CA VAL A 64 -9.60 -10.89 6.94
C VAL A 64 -8.32 -11.52 6.38
N ALA A 65 -7.15 -11.04 6.79
CA ALA A 65 -5.87 -11.62 6.40
C ALA A 65 -5.76 -13.08 6.85
N ALA A 66 -6.06 -13.38 8.12
CA ALA A 66 -6.01 -14.74 8.66
C ALA A 66 -6.97 -15.71 7.94
N VAL A 67 -8.21 -15.27 7.69
CA VAL A 67 -9.19 -16.07 6.92
C VAL A 67 -8.71 -16.28 5.49
N THR A 68 -8.14 -15.25 4.86
CA THR A 68 -7.62 -15.33 3.49
C THR A 68 -6.45 -16.31 3.39
N THR A 69 -5.51 -16.29 4.35
CA THR A 69 -4.43 -17.27 4.43
C THR A 69 -4.99 -18.69 4.50
N THR A 70 -5.91 -18.94 5.43
CA THR A 70 -6.52 -20.26 5.62
C THR A 70 -7.18 -20.76 4.33
N VAL A 71 -7.95 -19.90 3.67
CA VAL A 71 -8.63 -20.26 2.41
C VAL A 71 -7.64 -20.51 1.27
N LEU A 72 -6.53 -19.75 1.20
CA LEU A 72 -5.50 -19.98 0.19
C LEU A 72 -4.77 -21.32 0.39
N ASP A 73 -4.60 -21.76 1.63
CA ASP A 73 -3.99 -23.05 1.98
C ASP A 73 -4.93 -24.24 1.71
N GLU A 74 -6.24 -24.06 1.94
CA GLU A 74 -7.24 -25.12 1.75
C GLU A 74 -7.70 -25.29 0.30
N LEU A 75 -7.66 -24.22 -0.51
CA LEU A 75 -8.14 -24.27 -1.88
C LEU A 75 -7.17 -25.04 -2.79
N PRO A 76 -7.69 -25.90 -3.69
CA PRO A 76 -6.84 -26.58 -4.65
C PRO A 76 -6.15 -25.58 -5.59
N ALA A 77 -4.99 -25.99 -6.08
CA ALA A 77 -4.22 -25.25 -7.06
C ALA A 77 -5.11 -24.79 -8.24
N ARG A 78 -4.89 -23.56 -8.67
CA ARG A 78 -5.71 -22.97 -9.72
C ARG A 78 -5.45 -23.70 -11.04
N ARG A 79 -6.51 -24.20 -11.68
CA ARG A 79 -6.42 -24.94 -12.95
C ARG A 79 -5.85 -24.08 -14.09
N ASN A 80 -6.07 -22.77 -14.07
CA ASN A 80 -5.45 -21.80 -14.99
C ASN A 80 -4.63 -20.78 -14.20
N PRO A 81 -3.35 -20.55 -14.53
CA PRO A 81 -2.55 -19.52 -13.88
C PRO A 81 -3.15 -18.11 -14.11
N PRO A 82 -2.95 -17.16 -13.19
CA PRO A 82 -3.39 -15.78 -13.38
C PRO A 82 -2.77 -15.17 -14.63
N ALA A 83 -3.62 -14.59 -15.49
CA ALA A 83 -3.20 -13.96 -16.75
C ALA A 83 -2.38 -12.67 -16.54
N THR A 84 -2.43 -12.09 -15.35
CA THR A 84 -1.72 -10.86 -15.01
C THR A 84 -0.95 -11.03 -13.70
N VAL A 85 0.31 -10.60 -13.73
CA VAL A 85 1.14 -10.49 -12.53
C VAL A 85 0.55 -9.37 -11.65
N PRO A 86 0.32 -9.63 -10.34
CA PRO A 86 -0.06 -8.61 -9.36
C PRO A 86 0.77 -7.35 -9.46
N PRO A 87 0.17 -6.15 -9.30
CA PRO A 87 0.91 -4.89 -9.36
C PRO A 87 2.15 -4.86 -8.46
N LEU A 88 2.06 -5.37 -7.23
CA LEU A 88 3.19 -5.42 -6.28
C LEU A 88 4.37 -6.29 -6.74
N ARG A 89 4.14 -7.18 -7.71
CA ARG A 89 5.16 -8.09 -8.26
C ARG A 89 5.72 -7.63 -9.59
N ARG A 90 5.20 -6.54 -10.15
CA ARG A 90 5.73 -6.03 -11.42
C ARG A 90 7.03 -5.27 -11.14
N PRO A 91 8.09 -5.50 -11.94
CA PRO A 91 9.40 -4.91 -11.69
C PRO A 91 9.35 -3.37 -11.65
N ASP A 92 8.58 -2.74 -12.53
CA ASP A 92 8.37 -1.29 -12.57
C ASP A 92 7.72 -0.74 -11.29
N VAL A 93 6.80 -1.50 -10.69
CA VAL A 93 6.16 -1.11 -9.43
C VAL A 93 7.10 -1.30 -8.24
N GLN A 94 7.88 -2.39 -8.24
CA GLN A 94 8.89 -2.64 -7.21
C GLN A 94 9.99 -1.58 -7.22
N GLU A 95 10.49 -1.22 -8.40
CA GLU A 95 11.46 -0.12 -8.58
C GLU A 95 10.91 1.20 -8.03
N ARG A 96 9.64 1.51 -8.29
CA ARG A 96 9.01 2.72 -7.76
C ARG A 96 8.84 2.69 -6.24
N ILE A 97 8.49 1.54 -5.67
CA ILE A 97 8.40 1.38 -4.20
C ILE A 97 9.79 1.52 -3.59
N ALA A 98 10.80 0.87 -4.16
CA ALA A 98 12.20 0.93 -3.71
C ALA A 98 12.75 2.36 -3.79
N ALA A 99 12.54 3.07 -4.90
CA ALA A 99 12.95 4.46 -5.05
C ALA A 99 12.30 5.37 -4.00
N ARG A 100 11.02 5.15 -3.69
CA ARG A 100 10.32 5.90 -2.63
C ARG A 100 10.86 5.59 -1.24
N MET A 101 11.21 4.34 -0.95
CA MET A 101 11.82 3.93 0.31
C MET A 101 13.23 4.50 0.47
N ALA A 102 14.05 4.42 -0.58
CA ALA A 102 15.40 5.00 -0.59
C ALA A 102 15.37 6.52 -0.39
N ALA A 103 14.46 7.24 -1.05
CA ALA A 103 14.28 8.68 -0.85
C ALA A 103 13.88 9.03 0.59
N ARG A 104 13.10 8.16 1.26
CA ARG A 104 12.73 8.35 2.66
C ARG A 104 13.91 8.08 3.61
N GLU A 105 14.71 7.06 3.33
CA GLU A 105 15.90 6.72 4.10
C GLU A 105 17.00 7.79 3.96
N GLU A 106 17.23 8.29 2.74
CA GLU A 106 18.14 9.41 2.48
C GLU A 106 17.70 10.65 3.26
N HIS A 107 16.40 10.87 3.34
CA HIS A 107 15.81 11.93 4.14
C HIS A 107 15.99 11.80 5.65
N GLU A 108 15.79 10.60 6.18
CA GLU A 108 16.09 10.31 7.57
C GLU A 108 17.59 10.46 7.87
N ARG A 109 18.46 10.02 6.95
CA ARG A 109 19.91 10.16 7.05
C ARG A 109 20.36 11.61 7.00
N ALA A 110 19.73 12.46 6.18
CA ALA A 110 20.04 13.88 6.13
C ALA A 110 19.70 14.57 7.46
N HIS A 111 18.57 14.20 8.09
CA HIS A 111 18.25 14.65 9.44
C HIS A 111 19.27 14.19 10.49
N GLU A 112 19.67 12.93 10.45
CA GLU A 112 20.66 12.36 11.39
C GLU A 112 22.03 13.05 11.26
N LEU A 113 22.47 13.29 10.02
CA LEU A 113 23.74 13.97 9.72
C LEU A 113 23.68 15.49 9.93
N GLY A 114 22.50 16.05 10.25
CA GLY A 114 22.30 17.49 10.38
C GLY A 114 22.50 18.25 9.06
N LEU A 115 22.30 17.58 7.93
CA LEU A 115 22.38 18.20 6.60
C LEU A 115 21.16 19.09 6.37
N ALA A 116 21.41 20.36 6.08
CA ALA A 116 20.37 21.31 5.72
C ALA A 116 19.70 20.86 4.41
N HIS A 117 18.38 20.70 4.46
CA HIS A 117 17.55 20.40 3.30
C HIS A 117 16.18 21.07 3.49
N THR A 118 15.45 21.24 2.40
CA THR A 118 14.08 21.79 2.43
C THR A 118 13.09 20.72 2.00
N HIS A 119 11.83 20.89 2.39
CA HIS A 119 10.73 20.03 1.96
C HIS A 119 9.88 20.76 0.94
N ASP A 120 9.45 20.04 -0.08
CA ASP A 120 8.37 20.51 -0.95
C ASP A 120 7.00 20.40 -0.24
N GLU A 121 5.95 20.94 -0.86
CA GLU A 121 4.57 20.99 -0.31
C GLU A 121 4.00 19.60 0.03
N ASP A 122 4.50 18.54 -0.62
CA ASP A 122 4.17 17.13 -0.35
C ASP A 122 5.11 16.44 0.66
N GLY A 123 6.07 17.16 1.24
CA GLY A 123 7.02 16.67 2.25
C GLY A 123 8.23 15.91 1.68
N ALA A 124 8.48 16.00 0.36
CA ALA A 124 9.64 15.39 -0.29
C ALA A 124 10.91 16.24 -0.05
N MET A 125 12.05 15.59 0.22
CA MET A 125 13.33 16.29 0.34
C MET A 125 13.73 16.93 -0.99
N LEU A 126 14.12 18.19 -0.92
CA LEU A 126 14.89 18.91 -1.94
C LEU A 126 16.30 19.11 -1.41
N ALA A 127 17.31 18.77 -2.21
CA ALA A 127 18.69 19.10 -1.90
C ALA A 127 18.84 20.62 -1.83
N ALA A 128 19.58 21.12 -0.83
CA ALA A 128 19.95 22.52 -0.77
C ALA A 128 20.72 22.93 -2.04
N PRO A 129 20.52 24.14 -2.58
CA PRO A 129 21.23 24.62 -3.77
C PRO A 129 22.75 24.73 -3.56
#